data_AF-R9S9U7-F1
#
_entry.id   AF-R9S9U7-F1
#
_cell.length_a   1.000
_cell.length_b   1.000
_cell.length_c   1.000
_cell.angle_alpha   90.00
_cell.angle_beta   90.00
_cell.angle_gamma   90.00
#
_symmetry.space_group_name_H-M   'P 1'
#
loop_
_entity.id
_entity.type
_entity.pdbx_description
1 polymer ?
#
loop_
_entity_poly.entity_id
_entity_poly.type
_entity_poly.pdbx_seq_one_letter_code
_entity_poly.pdbx_strand_id
1 'polypeptide(L)'
;MDKIKSLPGANRLIRHFKIHGVPMALASNSSTANIESKISYHKGWKECFSVIIGSDEVSKGKPFPDIFLEAAKRLNKDPADCLVIEDSLPGVLAGKAAGTKVIVVPSLPKQTHLYTSADEVVNSLLDIRPEKWGLPPFQDWIENTLPIDPWRIGGPVIKGFGRGSKVLGIPTANLSTKDYADELVEHPSGVYFGWAGLATRGVFKMVMSIGWNPYFNNTEKTIEPWLLHDFTEDFYGEELRLLIVGYIRPEANFPSLESLVAKIHEDREVAEKALDLPSYAEFKDDPYLTKL
;
A
#
# COMPACT_ATOMS: atom_id res chain seq x y z
N MET A 1 21.46 14.52 3.83
CA MET A 1 20.10 14.07 4.14
C MET A 1 19.66 13.18 3.00
N ASP A 2 19.37 11.92 3.31
CA ASP A 2 18.93 10.95 2.30
C ASP A 2 17.61 11.39 1.68
N LYS A 3 17.41 11.03 0.41
CA LYS A 3 16.20 11.32 -0.37
C LYS A 3 15.00 10.72 0.37
N ILE A 4 14.15 11.58 0.93
CA ILE A 4 12.95 11.14 1.65
C ILE A 4 12.01 10.44 0.68
N LYS A 5 11.54 9.24 1.06
CA LYS A 5 10.56 8.48 0.30
C LYS A 5 9.16 8.79 0.81
N SER A 6 8.22 8.88 -0.12
CA SER A 6 6.80 9.07 0.19
C SER A 6 6.17 7.75 0.61
N LEU A 7 5.14 7.80 1.47
CA LEU A 7 4.33 6.62 1.76
C LEU A 7 3.69 6.06 0.47
N PRO A 8 3.52 4.73 0.36
CA PRO A 8 2.86 4.11 -0.78
C PRO A 8 1.45 4.68 -0.97
N GLY A 9 1.16 5.19 -2.16
CA GLY A 9 -0.12 5.84 -2.49
C GLY A 9 -0.17 7.36 -2.28
N ALA A 10 0.85 7.98 -1.67
CA ALA A 10 0.86 9.44 -1.42
C ALA A 10 0.80 10.25 -2.71
N ASN A 11 1.67 9.94 -3.69
CA ASN A 11 1.67 10.62 -4.99
C ASN A 11 0.33 10.49 -5.72
N ARG A 12 -0.25 9.29 -5.69
CA ARG A 12 -1.56 8.98 -6.28
C ARG A 12 -2.66 9.82 -5.64
N LEU A 13 -2.72 9.85 -4.31
CA LEU A 13 -3.71 10.60 -3.55
C LEU A 13 -3.61 12.11 -3.81
N ILE A 14 -2.41 12.68 -3.67
CA ILE A 14 -2.14 14.11 -3.84
C ILE A 14 -2.49 14.55 -5.27
N ARG A 15 -2.04 13.79 -6.28
CA ARG A 15 -2.32 14.10 -7.69
C ARG A 15 -3.82 14.01 -7.99
N HIS A 16 -4.49 12.97 -7.50
CA HIS A 16 -5.93 12.77 -7.67
C HIS A 16 -6.73 13.95 -7.13
N PHE A 17 -6.47 14.35 -5.88
CA PHE A 17 -7.15 15.48 -5.25
C PHE A 17 -6.83 16.81 -5.92
N LYS A 18 -5.59 17.02 -6.36
CA LYS A 18 -5.22 18.22 -7.12
C LYS A 18 -6.00 18.35 -8.43
N ILE A 19 -6.12 17.27 -9.21
CA ILE A 19 -6.83 17.27 -10.51
C ILE A 19 -8.33 17.53 -10.31
N HIS A 20 -8.91 17.04 -9.21
CA HIS A 20 -10.32 17.25 -8.89
C HIS A 20 -10.58 18.56 -8.12
N GLY A 21 -9.57 19.42 -7.96
CA GLY A 21 -9.73 20.72 -7.31
C GLY A 21 -10.05 20.64 -5.80
N VAL A 22 -9.72 19.53 -5.14
CA VAL A 22 -9.87 19.39 -3.69
C VAL A 22 -8.78 20.23 -3.01
N PRO A 23 -9.13 21.25 -2.20
CA PRO A 23 -8.14 22.03 -1.46
C PRO A 23 -7.41 21.15 -0.45
N MET A 24 -6.08 21.23 -0.41
CA MET A 24 -5.26 20.43 0.49
C MET A 24 -4.34 21.32 1.32
N ALA A 25 -4.16 20.92 2.58
CA ALA A 25 -3.16 21.49 3.48
C ALA A 25 -2.15 20.42 3.91
N LEU A 26 -0.90 20.81 4.10
CA LEU A 26 0.13 20.00 4.75
C LEU A 26 0.44 20.59 6.13
N ALA A 27 0.03 19.89 7.19
CA ALA A 27 0.16 20.32 8.58
C ALA A 27 1.08 19.36 9.37
N SER A 28 2.20 19.85 9.91
CA SER A 28 3.18 19.00 10.61
C SER A 28 3.72 19.64 11.90
N ASN A 29 4.11 18.82 12.88
CA ASN A 29 4.85 19.28 14.06
C ASN A 29 6.30 19.70 13.76
N SER A 30 6.78 19.49 12.54
CA SER A 30 8.04 20.07 12.07
C SER A 30 7.89 21.57 11.81
N SER A 31 8.99 22.32 11.84
CA SER A 31 8.98 23.71 11.38
C SER A 31 8.65 23.81 9.89
N THR A 32 8.09 24.93 9.46
CA THR A 32 7.71 25.18 8.07
C THR A 32 8.90 25.01 7.13
N ALA A 33 10.07 25.55 7.49
CA ALA A 33 11.31 25.37 6.73
C ALA A 33 11.71 23.89 6.56
N ASN A 34 11.54 23.07 7.62
CA ASN A 34 11.82 21.65 7.54
C ASN A 34 10.79 20.93 6.65
N ILE A 35 9.51 21.30 6.71
CA ILE A 35 8.48 20.73 5.82
C ILE A 35 8.83 21.02 4.36
N GLU A 36 9.11 22.28 4.04
CA GLU A 36 9.45 22.69 2.67
C GLU A 36 10.70 21.97 2.14
N SER A 37 11.73 21.84 2.98
CA SER A 37 12.93 21.07 2.65
C SER A 37 12.58 19.60 2.31
N LYS A 38 11.74 18.95 3.13
CA LYS A 38 11.35 17.55 2.92
C LYS A 38 10.53 17.35 1.65
N ILE A 39 9.57 18.22 1.36
CA ILE A 39 8.73 18.07 0.16
C ILE A 39 9.48 18.48 -1.12
N SER A 40 10.58 19.23 -1.02
CA SER A 40 11.39 19.63 -2.18
C SER A 40 12.02 18.44 -2.93
N TYR A 41 12.18 17.30 -2.25
CA TYR A 41 12.62 16.04 -2.87
C TYR A 41 11.57 15.42 -3.80
N HIS A 42 10.32 15.89 -3.77
CA HIS A 42 9.21 15.40 -4.56
C HIS A 42 8.69 16.48 -5.52
N LYS A 43 8.98 16.29 -6.81
CA LYS A 43 8.59 17.24 -7.86
C LYS A 43 7.06 17.44 -7.87
N GLY A 44 6.62 18.70 -7.81
CA GLY A 44 5.21 19.07 -7.91
C GLY A 44 4.42 19.05 -6.59
N TRP A 45 5.02 18.61 -5.48
CA TRP A 45 4.30 18.50 -4.20
C TRP A 45 3.93 19.86 -3.62
N LYS A 46 4.86 20.82 -3.61
CA LYS A 46 4.63 22.14 -3.02
C LYS A 46 3.43 22.84 -3.68
N GLU A 47 3.27 22.67 -4.99
CA GLU A 47 2.20 23.25 -5.80
C GLU A 47 0.84 22.56 -5.60
N CYS A 48 0.83 21.35 -5.01
CA CYS A 48 -0.40 20.64 -4.70
C CYS A 48 -1.09 21.18 -3.44
N PHE A 49 -0.34 21.71 -2.47
CA PHE A 49 -0.89 22.20 -1.21
C PHE A 49 -1.20 23.70 -1.28
N SER A 50 -2.46 24.06 -0.99
CA SER A 50 -2.88 25.46 -0.87
C SER A 50 -2.35 26.10 0.42
N VAL A 51 -2.09 25.28 1.44
CA VAL A 51 -1.58 25.70 2.74
C VAL A 51 -0.49 24.72 3.16
N ILE A 52 0.65 25.24 3.58
CA ILE A 52 1.67 24.49 4.31
C ILE A 52 1.81 25.18 5.66
N ILE A 53 1.75 24.43 6.74
CA ILE A 53 1.81 24.96 8.10
C ILE A 53 2.67 24.07 9.01
N GLY A 54 3.66 24.69 9.65
CA GLY A 54 4.51 24.06 10.65
C GLY A 54 4.11 24.37 12.09
N SER A 55 4.79 23.73 13.04
CA SER A 55 4.59 23.99 14.48
C SER A 55 5.03 25.39 14.91
N ASP A 56 5.90 26.04 14.14
CA ASP A 56 6.38 27.40 14.33
C ASP A 56 5.33 28.48 13.97
N GLU A 57 4.21 28.08 13.38
CA GLU A 57 3.11 28.97 13.01
C GLU A 57 1.88 28.87 13.93
N VAL A 58 1.96 28.06 14.99
CA VAL A 58 0.86 27.86 15.94
C VAL A 58 1.34 27.93 17.38
N SER A 59 0.45 28.27 18.32
CA SER A 59 0.81 28.36 19.73
C SER A 59 1.15 26.99 20.34
N LYS A 60 0.41 25.94 19.94
CA LYS A 60 0.61 24.58 20.43
C LYS A 60 0.58 23.58 19.28
N GLY A 61 1.65 22.80 19.11
CA GLY A 61 1.66 21.69 18.17
C GLY A 61 0.76 20.52 18.61
N LYS A 62 0.65 19.50 17.76
CA LYS A 62 -0.06 18.24 18.07
C LYS A 62 0.49 17.67 19.38
N PRO A 63 -0.36 17.21 20.34
CA PRO A 63 -1.75 16.80 20.18
C PRO A 63 -2.81 17.91 20.34
N PHE A 64 -2.42 19.18 20.44
CA PHE A 64 -3.39 20.28 20.46
C PHE A 64 -3.94 20.54 19.04
N PRO A 65 -5.19 21.03 18.92
CA PRO A 65 -5.88 21.14 17.63
C PRO A 65 -5.40 22.31 16.77
N ASP A 66 -4.62 23.24 17.33
CA ASP A 66 -4.29 24.54 16.76
C ASP A 66 -3.81 24.46 15.31
N ILE A 67 -2.98 23.47 14.98
CA ILE A 67 -2.43 23.32 13.62
C ILE A 67 -3.50 22.96 12.58
N PHE A 68 -4.50 22.15 12.95
CA PHE A 68 -5.58 21.77 12.05
C PHE A 68 -6.64 22.87 11.97
N LEU A 69 -6.91 23.57 13.08
CA LEU A 69 -7.80 24.73 13.10
C LEU A 69 -7.26 25.86 12.22
N GLU A 70 -5.97 26.17 12.33
CA GLU A 70 -5.34 27.19 11.49
C GLU A 70 -5.23 26.74 10.03
N ALA A 71 -4.95 25.45 9.75
CA ALA A 71 -4.99 24.91 8.39
C ALA A 71 -6.38 25.07 7.74
N ALA A 72 -7.45 24.67 8.45
CA ALA A 72 -8.83 24.77 7.96
C ALA A 72 -9.23 26.23 7.70
N LYS A 73 -8.87 27.14 8.62
CA LYS A 73 -9.08 28.58 8.47
C LYS A 73 -8.38 29.14 7.23
N ARG A 74 -7.10 28.79 6.99
CA ARG A 74 -6.35 29.22 5.79
C ARG A 74 -6.89 28.61 4.50
N LEU A 75 -7.48 27.42 4.56
CA LEU A 75 -8.24 26.81 3.44
C LEU A 75 -9.63 27.43 3.25
N ASN A 76 -10.08 28.30 4.15
CA ASN A 76 -11.44 28.84 4.20
C ASN A 76 -12.50 27.71 4.27
N LYS A 77 -12.28 26.76 5.18
CA LYS A 77 -13.15 25.60 5.43
C LYS A 77 -13.48 25.47 6.92
N ASP A 78 -14.65 24.91 7.20
CA ASP A 78 -14.98 24.44 8.55
C ASP A 78 -14.16 23.15 8.85
N PRO A 79 -13.54 23.02 10.03
CA PRO A 79 -12.90 21.77 10.44
C PRO A 79 -13.81 20.53 10.32
N ALA A 80 -15.12 20.66 10.53
CA ALA A 80 -16.06 19.56 10.40
C ALA A 80 -16.19 19.04 8.95
N ASP A 81 -15.87 19.88 7.95
CA ASP A 81 -15.84 19.53 6.53
C ASP A 81 -14.46 19.05 6.06
N CYS A 82 -13.50 18.91 6.98
CA CYS A 82 -12.13 18.52 6.68
C CYS A 82 -11.85 17.07 7.07
N LEU A 83 -11.09 16.41 6.20
CA LEU A 83 -10.52 15.08 6.43
C LEU A 83 -9.02 15.21 6.73
N VAL A 84 -8.61 14.75 7.90
CA VAL A 84 -7.22 14.65 8.31
C VAL A 84 -6.72 13.24 8.02
N ILE A 85 -5.56 13.15 7.36
CA ILE A 85 -4.83 11.89 7.15
C ILE A 85 -3.53 11.98 7.95
N GLU A 86 -3.38 11.10 8.93
CA GLU A 86 -2.29 11.12 9.91
C GLU A 86 -1.57 9.78 10.02
N ASP A 87 -0.38 9.78 10.62
CA ASP A 87 0.41 8.56 10.86
C ASP A 87 0.77 8.33 12.33
N SER A 88 0.46 9.30 13.20
CA SER A 88 0.91 9.34 14.58
C SER A 88 -0.22 9.62 15.57
N LEU A 89 -0.11 9.07 16.79
CA LEU A 89 -1.13 9.23 17.82
C LEU A 89 -1.35 10.72 18.20
N PRO A 90 -0.31 11.55 18.37
CA PRO A 90 -0.51 12.98 18.61
C PRO A 90 -1.31 13.66 17.48
N GLY A 91 -1.06 13.30 16.22
CA GLY A 91 -1.80 13.84 15.09
C GLY A 91 -3.26 13.43 15.09
N VAL A 92 -3.56 12.15 15.37
CA VAL A 92 -4.94 11.69 15.50
C VAL A 92 -5.68 12.45 16.60
N LEU A 93 -5.07 12.58 17.79
CA LEU A 93 -5.68 13.31 18.91
C LEU A 93 -5.95 14.78 18.56
N ALA A 94 -5.00 15.45 17.90
CA ALA A 94 -5.16 16.82 17.44
C ALA A 94 -6.28 16.97 16.40
N GLY A 95 -6.37 16.05 15.43
CA GLY A 95 -7.41 16.06 14.41
C GLY A 95 -8.80 15.89 15.02
N LYS A 96 -8.95 14.94 15.95
CA LYS A 96 -10.21 14.74 16.68
C LYS A 96 -10.56 15.94 17.55
N ALA A 97 -9.59 16.52 18.26
CA ALA A 97 -9.81 17.73 19.07
C ALA A 97 -10.20 18.96 18.22
N ALA A 98 -9.78 19.00 16.95
CA ALA A 98 -10.16 20.06 16.01
C ALA A 98 -11.58 19.89 15.43
N GLY A 99 -12.27 18.79 15.73
CA GLY A 99 -13.61 18.49 15.19
C GLY A 99 -13.60 17.87 13.79
N THR A 100 -12.43 17.47 13.28
CA THR A 100 -12.28 16.88 11.95
C THR A 100 -12.60 15.37 11.93
N LYS A 101 -12.79 14.83 10.72
CA LYS A 101 -12.69 13.38 10.48
C LYS A 101 -11.23 12.97 10.33
N VAL A 102 -10.85 11.81 10.85
CA VAL A 102 -9.45 11.35 10.86
C VAL A 102 -9.33 9.94 10.31
N ILE A 103 -8.57 9.79 9.22
CA ILE A 103 -8.00 8.51 8.80
C ILE A 103 -6.58 8.44 9.33
N VAL A 104 -6.17 7.29 9.85
CA VAL A 104 -4.78 7.05 10.22
C VAL A 104 -4.15 5.95 9.37
N VAL A 105 -2.91 6.20 8.95
CA VAL A 105 -2.00 5.26 8.28
C VAL A 105 -0.77 5.12 9.17
N PRO A 106 -0.77 4.20 10.15
CA PRO A 106 0.29 4.13 11.16
C PRO A 106 1.69 4.01 10.55
N SER A 107 2.66 4.82 11.02
CA SER A 107 4.04 4.73 10.54
C SER A 107 4.70 3.38 10.87
N LEU A 108 4.18 2.70 11.89
CA LEU A 108 4.64 1.38 12.33
C LEU A 108 3.55 0.32 12.14
N PRO A 109 3.90 -0.85 11.55
CA PRO A 109 2.97 -1.96 11.39
C PRO A 109 2.37 -2.40 12.74
N LYS A 110 1.14 -2.93 12.69
CA LYS A 110 0.45 -3.59 13.82
C LYS A 110 0.15 -2.70 15.04
N GLN A 111 0.32 -1.39 14.93
CA GLN A 111 -0.08 -0.42 15.95
C GLN A 111 -1.53 0.06 15.79
N THR A 112 -2.31 -0.56 14.91
CA THR A 112 -3.71 -0.17 14.62
C THR A 112 -4.58 -0.08 15.88
N HIS A 113 -4.36 -0.95 16.86
CA HIS A 113 -5.04 -0.96 18.16
C HIS A 113 -4.80 0.28 19.03
N LEU A 114 -3.76 1.07 18.75
CA LEU A 114 -3.46 2.32 19.47
C LEU A 114 -4.33 3.50 19.01
N TYR A 115 -4.96 3.38 17.84
CA TYR A 115 -5.67 4.48 17.18
C TYR A 115 -7.19 4.37 17.31
N THR A 116 -7.67 4.01 18.50
CA THR A 116 -9.11 3.79 18.77
C THR A 116 -9.98 5.04 18.58
N SER A 117 -9.37 6.23 18.56
CA SER A 117 -10.07 7.50 18.37
C SER A 117 -10.18 7.94 16.90
N ALA A 118 -9.47 7.30 15.97
CA ALA A 118 -9.57 7.59 14.53
C ALA A 118 -10.93 7.12 13.98
N ASP A 119 -11.43 7.79 12.94
CA ASP A 119 -12.66 7.38 12.26
C ASP A 119 -12.41 6.17 11.33
N GLU A 120 -11.21 6.00 10.78
CA GLU A 120 -10.77 4.79 10.04
C GLU A 120 -9.26 4.57 10.21
N VAL A 121 -8.86 3.30 10.32
CA VAL A 121 -7.46 2.87 10.37
C VAL A 121 -7.16 2.05 9.13
N VAL A 122 -6.20 2.48 8.33
CA VAL A 122 -5.76 1.76 7.12
C VAL A 122 -4.27 1.43 7.18
N ASN A 123 -3.82 0.44 6.42
CA ASN A 123 -2.41 0.02 6.40
C ASN A 123 -1.59 0.78 5.35
N SER A 124 -2.26 1.36 4.36
CA SER A 124 -1.64 2.13 3.28
C SER A 124 -2.56 3.24 2.76
N LEU A 125 -1.98 4.26 2.12
CA LEU A 125 -2.77 5.24 1.37
C LEU A 125 -3.40 4.62 0.11
N LEU A 126 -2.94 3.44 -0.34
CA LEU A 126 -3.60 2.66 -1.40
C LEU A 126 -4.98 2.13 -0.98
N ASP A 127 -5.21 1.97 0.32
CA ASP A 127 -6.46 1.41 0.87
C ASP A 127 -7.57 2.45 0.99
N ILE A 128 -7.22 3.74 0.94
CA ILE A 128 -8.18 4.84 1.10
C ILE A 128 -9.22 4.79 -0.01
N ARG A 129 -10.48 4.97 0.39
CA ARG A 129 -11.65 5.12 -0.48
C ARG A 129 -12.23 6.52 -0.29
N PRO A 130 -11.82 7.53 -1.09
CA PRO A 130 -12.19 8.93 -0.89
C PRO A 130 -13.70 9.15 -0.78
N GLU A 131 -14.49 8.38 -1.52
CA GLU A 131 -15.95 8.47 -1.56
C GLU A 131 -16.62 8.18 -0.22
N LYS A 132 -16.00 7.41 0.68
CA LYS A 132 -16.50 7.22 2.06
C LYS A 132 -16.53 8.53 2.86
N TRP A 133 -15.75 9.51 2.44
CA TRP A 133 -15.52 10.78 3.11
C TRP A 133 -16.08 11.98 2.33
N GLY A 134 -16.94 11.73 1.34
CA GLY A 134 -17.50 12.78 0.49
C GLY A 134 -16.49 13.40 -0.50
N LEU A 135 -15.35 12.75 -0.72
CA LEU A 135 -14.34 13.19 -1.69
C LEU A 135 -14.50 12.46 -3.03
N PRO A 136 -14.02 13.03 -4.15
CA PRO A 136 -14.11 12.41 -5.48
C PRO A 136 -13.48 11.01 -5.49
N PRO A 137 -14.20 9.96 -5.95
CA PRO A 137 -13.68 8.60 -6.00
C PRO A 137 -12.48 8.52 -6.94
N PHE A 138 -11.58 7.58 -6.64
CA PHE A 138 -10.52 7.25 -7.59
C PHE A 138 -11.10 6.66 -8.88
N GLN A 139 -10.50 6.99 -10.02
CA GLN A 139 -10.94 6.55 -11.36
C GLN A 139 -9.95 5.58 -12.04
N ASP A 140 -8.89 5.20 -11.32
CA ASP A 140 -7.78 4.39 -11.81
C ASP A 140 -7.87 2.92 -11.40
N TRP A 141 -8.96 2.52 -10.72
CA TRP A 141 -9.25 1.12 -10.50
C TRP A 141 -9.80 0.49 -11.79
N ILE A 142 -9.24 -0.66 -12.17
CA ILE A 142 -9.61 -1.40 -13.37
C ILE A 142 -10.02 -2.80 -12.93
N GLU A 143 -11.28 -3.18 -13.12
CA GLU A 143 -11.77 -4.53 -12.81
C GLU A 143 -11.39 -5.03 -11.39
N ASN A 144 -11.59 -4.18 -10.37
CA ASN A 144 -11.22 -4.43 -8.97
C ASN A 144 -9.71 -4.56 -8.68
N THR A 145 -8.88 -4.03 -9.58
CA THR A 145 -7.43 -3.93 -9.39
C THR A 145 -6.95 -2.49 -9.47
N LEU A 146 -5.83 -2.21 -8.81
CA LEU A 146 -5.14 -0.95 -8.86
C LEU A 146 -3.79 -1.14 -9.58
N PRO A 147 -3.56 -0.52 -10.75
CA PRO A 147 -2.24 -0.47 -11.36
C PRO A 147 -1.23 0.18 -10.40
N ILE A 148 -0.03 -0.39 -10.32
CA ILE A 148 1.09 0.19 -9.58
C ILE A 148 2.31 0.29 -10.50
N ASP A 149 3.31 1.07 -10.10
CA ASP A 149 4.60 1.07 -10.79
C ASP A 149 5.20 -0.35 -10.73
N PRO A 150 5.47 -1.00 -11.87
CA PRO A 150 5.91 -2.38 -11.86
C PRO A 150 7.24 -2.56 -11.13
N TRP A 151 7.33 -3.62 -10.33
CA TRP A 151 8.54 -3.95 -9.59
C TRP A 151 8.81 -5.44 -9.62
N ARG A 152 10.05 -5.81 -9.29
CA ARG A 152 10.63 -7.11 -9.58
C ARG A 152 11.22 -7.73 -8.33
N ILE A 153 11.03 -9.03 -8.18
CA ILE A 153 11.67 -9.84 -7.14
C ILE A 153 11.82 -11.26 -7.67
N GLY A 154 12.92 -11.92 -7.33
CA GLY A 154 13.15 -13.28 -7.79
C GLY A 154 14.25 -14.00 -7.03
N GLY A 155 14.37 -15.28 -7.30
CA GLY A 155 15.37 -16.17 -6.74
C GLY A 155 14.91 -17.63 -6.77
N PRO A 156 15.67 -18.54 -6.16
CA PRO A 156 15.33 -19.94 -6.13
C PRO A 156 14.08 -20.19 -5.28
N VAL A 157 13.18 -21.04 -5.76
CA VAL A 157 11.99 -21.45 -5.00
C VAL A 157 12.40 -22.28 -3.78
N ILE A 158 12.01 -21.83 -2.59
CA ILE A 158 12.32 -22.50 -1.32
C ILE A 158 11.09 -23.18 -0.73
N LYS A 159 11.33 -24.15 0.17
CA LYS A 159 10.25 -24.75 0.96
C LYS A 159 9.74 -23.72 1.98
N GLY A 160 8.42 -23.50 1.97
CA GLY A 160 7.76 -22.67 2.99
C GLY A 160 7.62 -23.37 4.34
N PHE A 161 6.87 -22.76 5.25
CA PHE A 161 6.67 -23.24 6.62
C PHE A 161 5.66 -24.39 6.78
N GLY A 162 5.31 -25.09 5.69
CA GLY A 162 4.47 -26.29 5.76
C GLY A 162 3.01 -26.05 6.18
N ARG A 163 2.45 -24.85 5.96
CA ARG A 163 1.08 -24.47 6.37
C ARG A 163 -0.07 -25.18 5.61
N GLY A 164 0.22 -26.23 4.84
CA GLY A 164 -0.80 -27.03 4.15
C GLY A 164 -1.48 -26.30 2.99
N SER A 165 -0.91 -25.22 2.44
CA SER A 165 -1.52 -24.45 1.34
C SER A 165 -1.84 -25.32 0.12
N LYS A 166 -0.99 -26.31 -0.19
CA LYS A 166 -1.29 -27.36 -1.20
C LYS A 166 -2.52 -28.21 -0.86
N VAL A 167 -2.71 -28.57 0.40
CA VAL A 167 -3.89 -29.34 0.88
C VAL A 167 -5.16 -28.49 0.73
N LEU A 168 -5.04 -27.17 0.79
CA LEU A 168 -6.12 -26.22 0.57
C LEU A 168 -6.34 -25.88 -0.91
N GLY A 169 -5.61 -26.50 -1.84
CA GLY A 169 -5.72 -26.21 -3.29
C GLY A 169 -5.05 -24.90 -3.73
N ILE A 170 -4.17 -24.33 -2.90
CA ILE A 170 -3.53 -23.02 -3.12
C ILE A 170 -1.99 -23.21 -3.04
N PRO A 171 -1.36 -23.83 -4.03
CA PRO A 171 0.09 -24.06 -4.01
C PRO A 171 0.88 -22.74 -4.11
N THR A 172 1.57 -22.35 -3.05
CA THR A 172 2.41 -21.14 -3.01
C THR A 172 3.90 -21.46 -3.14
N ALA A 173 4.59 -20.75 -4.05
CA ALA A 173 6.03 -20.88 -4.31
C ALA A 173 6.80 -19.86 -3.49
N ASN A 174 7.36 -20.26 -2.34
CA ASN A 174 8.02 -19.32 -1.44
C ASN A 174 9.37 -18.86 -2.00
N LEU A 175 9.71 -17.60 -1.78
CA LEU A 175 11.02 -17.01 -2.11
C LEU A 175 11.73 -16.53 -0.83
N SER A 176 13.06 -16.52 -0.86
CA SER A 176 13.85 -15.82 0.16
C SER A 176 13.68 -14.32 0.02
N THR A 177 13.36 -13.63 1.12
CA THR A 177 13.17 -12.17 1.15
C THR A 177 14.37 -11.42 1.73
N LYS A 178 15.43 -12.13 2.13
CA LYS A 178 16.61 -11.55 2.81
C LYS A 178 17.28 -10.44 2.03
N ASP A 179 17.41 -10.62 0.71
CA ASP A 179 18.10 -9.67 -0.17
C ASP A 179 17.17 -8.57 -0.69
N TYR A 180 15.88 -8.58 -0.30
CA TYR A 180 14.85 -7.64 -0.74
C TYR A 180 14.14 -6.95 0.42
N ALA A 181 14.75 -6.95 1.61
CA ALA A 181 14.12 -6.43 2.82
C ALA A 181 13.75 -4.94 2.68
N ASP A 182 14.67 -4.14 2.13
CA ASP A 182 14.49 -2.70 1.94
C ASP A 182 13.37 -2.42 0.91
N GLU A 183 13.36 -3.14 -0.21
CA GLU A 183 12.30 -3.04 -1.23
C GLU A 183 10.95 -3.47 -0.67
N LEU A 184 10.88 -4.61 0.04
CA LEU A 184 9.62 -5.12 0.57
C LEU A 184 9.03 -4.22 1.65
N VAL A 185 9.85 -3.54 2.45
CA VAL A 185 9.35 -2.55 3.43
C VAL A 185 8.54 -1.45 2.73
N GLU A 186 8.89 -1.08 1.50
CA GLU A 186 8.21 -0.06 0.70
C GLU A 186 6.86 -0.51 0.11
N HIS A 187 6.56 -1.81 0.08
CA HIS A 187 5.29 -2.31 -0.42
C HIS A 187 4.33 -2.69 0.71
N PRO A 188 3.14 -2.08 0.83
CA PRO A 188 2.22 -2.39 1.92
C PRO A 188 1.79 -3.86 1.89
N SER A 189 1.51 -4.42 3.07
CA SER A 189 0.99 -5.78 3.16
C SER A 189 -0.38 -5.89 2.49
N GLY A 190 -0.62 -6.98 1.78
CA GLY A 190 -1.83 -7.19 1.02
C GLY A 190 -1.65 -8.17 -0.13
N VAL A 191 -2.64 -8.19 -1.02
CA VAL A 191 -2.69 -9.09 -2.18
C VAL A 191 -2.37 -8.30 -3.45
N TYR A 192 -1.44 -8.84 -4.22
CA TYR A 192 -0.89 -8.30 -5.45
C TYR A 192 -1.04 -9.33 -6.59
N PHE A 193 -0.79 -8.90 -7.82
CA PHE A 193 -0.80 -9.78 -8.97
C PHE A 193 0.21 -9.33 -10.03
N GLY A 194 0.48 -10.23 -10.96
CA GLY A 194 1.41 -9.98 -12.06
C GLY A 194 1.83 -11.25 -12.77
N TRP A 195 3.08 -11.28 -13.20
CA TRP A 195 3.64 -12.34 -14.01
C TRP A 195 4.78 -13.05 -13.29
N ALA A 196 4.90 -14.35 -13.51
CA ALA A 196 5.92 -15.22 -12.94
C ALA A 196 6.64 -15.96 -14.05
N GLY A 197 7.95 -15.77 -14.18
CA GLY A 197 8.82 -16.51 -15.08
C GLY A 197 9.55 -17.62 -14.34
N LEU A 198 9.47 -18.84 -14.88
CA LEU A 198 10.24 -20.01 -14.44
C LEU A 198 11.23 -20.41 -15.54
N ALA A 199 12.48 -20.64 -15.15
CA ALA A 199 13.60 -20.79 -16.09
C ALA A 199 13.38 -21.90 -17.12
N THR A 200 12.70 -22.98 -16.72
CA THR A 200 12.50 -24.16 -17.58
C THR A 200 11.05 -24.34 -18.04
N ARG A 201 10.11 -23.52 -17.53
CA ARG A 201 8.66 -23.74 -17.71
C ARG A 201 7.94 -22.57 -18.39
N GLY A 202 8.58 -21.41 -18.52
CA GLY A 202 8.01 -20.25 -19.19
C GLY A 202 7.32 -19.28 -18.22
N VAL A 203 6.40 -18.47 -18.76
CA VAL A 203 5.77 -17.36 -18.04
C VAL A 203 4.29 -17.66 -17.73
N PHE A 204 3.91 -17.42 -16.48
CA PHE A 204 2.58 -17.67 -15.92
C PHE A 204 2.00 -16.42 -15.28
N LYS A 205 0.67 -16.34 -15.24
CA LYS A 205 -0.03 -15.38 -14.38
C LYS A 205 0.19 -15.77 -12.92
N MET A 206 0.22 -14.79 -12.02
CA MET A 206 0.35 -15.04 -10.59
C MET A 206 -0.49 -14.07 -9.76
N VAL A 207 -0.96 -14.56 -8.63
CA VAL A 207 -1.47 -13.76 -7.50
C VAL A 207 -0.52 -13.96 -6.32
N MET A 208 -0.25 -12.94 -5.52
CA MET A 208 0.76 -12.99 -4.46
C MET A 208 0.30 -12.27 -3.21
N SER A 209 0.51 -12.91 -2.06
CA SER A 209 0.38 -12.26 -0.75
C SER A 209 1.73 -11.68 -0.32
N ILE A 210 1.71 -10.46 0.20
CA ILE A 210 2.82 -9.86 0.96
C ILE A 210 2.33 -9.64 2.39
N GLY A 211 3.00 -10.27 3.36
CA GLY A 211 2.60 -10.23 4.77
C GLY A 211 3.80 -10.21 5.72
N TRP A 212 3.54 -10.06 7.01
CA TRP A 212 4.59 -10.10 8.04
C TRP A 212 4.79 -11.50 8.59
N ASN A 213 6.05 -11.92 8.79
CA ASN A 213 6.36 -13.25 9.33
C ASN A 213 6.19 -13.30 10.88
N PRO A 214 5.21 -14.06 11.41
CA PRO A 214 5.00 -14.16 12.86
C PRO A 214 6.16 -14.82 13.61
N TYR A 215 6.96 -15.67 12.96
CA TYR A 215 8.03 -16.44 13.59
C TYR A 215 9.33 -15.63 13.77
N PHE A 216 9.47 -14.52 13.07
CA PHE A 216 10.65 -13.64 13.14
C PHE A 216 10.27 -12.31 13.81
N ASN A 217 9.52 -12.37 14.92
CA ASN A 217 9.02 -11.20 15.64
C ASN A 217 8.31 -10.15 14.76
N ASN A 218 7.85 -10.52 13.56
CA ASN A 218 7.34 -9.61 12.53
C ASN A 218 8.33 -8.50 12.12
N THR A 219 9.62 -8.79 12.09
CA THR A 219 10.63 -7.84 11.56
C THR A 219 10.81 -7.95 10.06
N GLU A 220 10.42 -9.08 9.47
CA GLU A 220 10.59 -9.35 8.03
C GLU A 220 9.25 -9.64 7.36
N LYS A 221 9.08 -9.14 6.13
CA LYS A 221 7.98 -9.51 5.26
C LYS A 221 8.28 -10.80 4.50
N THR A 222 7.22 -11.55 4.24
CA THR A 222 7.23 -12.76 3.41
C THR A 222 6.38 -12.51 2.17
N ILE A 223 6.76 -13.18 1.09
CA ILE A 223 5.98 -13.23 -0.14
C ILE A 223 5.55 -14.66 -0.44
N GLU A 224 4.30 -14.82 -0.84
CA GLU A 224 3.69 -16.11 -1.14
C GLU A 224 2.95 -16.02 -2.48
N PRO A 225 3.66 -16.13 -3.62
CA PRO A 225 3.04 -16.17 -4.93
C PRO A 225 2.38 -17.53 -5.19
N TRP A 226 1.18 -17.50 -5.75
CA TRP A 226 0.49 -18.61 -6.36
C TRP A 226 0.50 -18.41 -7.88
N LEU A 227 1.26 -19.26 -8.57
CA LEU A 227 1.25 -19.31 -10.04
C LEU A 227 -0.05 -19.97 -10.48
N LEU A 228 -0.78 -19.31 -11.38
CA LEU A 228 -2.13 -19.69 -11.81
C LEU A 228 -2.04 -20.75 -12.91
N HIS A 229 -1.44 -21.89 -12.55
CA HIS A 229 -1.21 -23.04 -13.40
C HIS A 229 -1.13 -24.32 -12.57
N ASP A 230 -1.63 -25.42 -13.12
CA ASP A 230 -1.60 -26.73 -12.48
C ASP A 230 -0.31 -27.47 -12.86
N PHE A 231 0.67 -27.47 -11.95
CA PHE A 231 1.92 -28.21 -12.12
C PHE A 231 1.76 -29.65 -11.64
N THR A 232 2.28 -30.60 -12.42
CA THR A 232 2.31 -32.03 -12.04
C THR A 232 3.43 -32.37 -11.06
N GLU A 233 4.44 -31.51 -10.94
CA GLU A 233 5.64 -31.72 -10.13
C GLU A 233 6.05 -30.44 -9.40
N ASP A 234 6.71 -30.61 -8.27
CA ASP A 234 7.32 -29.52 -7.52
C ASP A 234 8.56 -28.98 -8.24
N PHE A 235 8.81 -27.68 -8.11
CA PHE A 235 9.93 -26.98 -8.75
C PHE A 235 10.81 -26.26 -7.71
N TYR A 236 11.05 -26.88 -6.56
CA TYR A 236 11.98 -26.34 -5.56
C TYR A 236 13.39 -26.22 -6.14
N GLY A 237 14.04 -25.08 -5.85
CA GLY A 237 15.37 -24.74 -6.35
C GLY A 237 15.37 -24.18 -7.77
N GLU A 238 14.27 -24.24 -8.52
CA GLU A 238 14.15 -23.57 -9.81
C GLU A 238 14.14 -22.04 -9.60
N GLU A 239 14.79 -21.32 -10.51
CA GLU A 239 14.80 -19.85 -10.50
C GLU A 239 13.42 -19.31 -10.90
N LEU A 240 12.81 -18.57 -9.99
CA LEU A 240 11.52 -17.91 -10.17
C LEU A 240 11.71 -16.39 -10.16
N ARG A 241 11.22 -15.72 -11.19
CA ARG A 241 11.21 -14.25 -11.30
C ARG A 241 9.78 -13.74 -11.32
N LEU A 242 9.47 -12.77 -10.46
CA LEU A 242 8.16 -12.16 -10.33
C LEU A 242 8.20 -10.72 -10.81
N LEU A 243 7.29 -10.36 -11.70
CA LEU A 243 7.01 -8.99 -12.11
C LEU A 243 5.63 -8.62 -11.58
N ILE A 244 5.59 -7.78 -10.55
CA ILE A 244 4.37 -7.32 -9.91
C ILE A 244 3.90 -6.07 -10.64
N VAL A 245 2.63 -6.04 -11.06
CA VAL A 245 2.09 -4.95 -11.91
C VAL A 245 0.85 -4.29 -11.30
N GLY A 246 0.27 -4.89 -10.26
CA GLY A 246 -0.91 -4.31 -9.63
C GLY A 246 -1.20 -4.85 -8.23
N TYR A 247 -2.09 -4.14 -7.57
CA TYR A 247 -2.59 -4.40 -6.23
C TYR A 247 -4.08 -4.73 -6.26
N ILE A 248 -4.52 -5.67 -5.42
CA ILE A 248 -5.93 -6.07 -5.32
C ILE A 248 -6.57 -5.49 -4.07
N ARG A 249 -6.01 -5.79 -2.89
CA ARG A 249 -6.62 -5.45 -1.60
C ARG A 249 -5.65 -5.55 -0.41
N PRO A 250 -5.96 -4.92 0.73
CA PRO A 250 -5.20 -5.12 1.95
C PRO A 250 -5.39 -6.51 2.55
N GLU A 251 -4.52 -6.86 3.49
CA GLU A 251 -4.74 -8.00 4.38
C GLU A 251 -6.06 -7.84 5.14
N ALA A 252 -6.77 -8.94 5.34
CA ALA A 252 -8.04 -8.97 6.04
C ALA A 252 -8.06 -10.14 7.02
N ASN A 253 -8.78 -9.94 8.13
CA ASN A 253 -9.08 -11.03 9.07
C ASN A 253 -10.31 -11.78 8.58
N PHE A 254 -10.24 -13.12 8.63
CA PHE A 254 -11.32 -13.99 8.19
C PHE A 254 -11.89 -14.77 9.38
N PRO A 255 -13.22 -14.87 9.50
CA PRO A 255 -13.86 -15.57 10.62
C PRO A 255 -13.66 -17.09 10.56
N SER A 256 -13.34 -17.66 9.39
CA SER A 256 -13.10 -19.08 9.19
C SER A 256 -12.08 -19.37 8.09
N LEU A 257 -11.50 -20.57 8.12
CA LEU A 257 -10.61 -21.05 7.05
C LEU A 257 -11.34 -21.10 5.70
N GLU A 258 -12.61 -21.47 5.68
CA GLU A 258 -13.44 -21.50 4.46
C GLU A 258 -13.57 -20.10 3.85
N SER A 259 -13.89 -19.07 4.66
CA SER A 259 -13.99 -17.69 4.18
C SER A 259 -12.65 -17.14 3.68
N LEU A 260 -11.53 -17.56 4.29
CA LEU A 260 -10.19 -17.24 3.81
C LEU A 260 -9.93 -17.89 2.44
N VAL A 261 -10.18 -19.19 2.31
CA VAL A 261 -9.98 -19.94 1.05
C VAL A 261 -10.84 -19.36 -0.06
N ALA A 262 -12.13 -19.15 0.20
CA ALA A 262 -13.05 -18.53 -0.76
C ALA A 262 -12.51 -17.17 -1.25
N LYS A 263 -12.02 -16.33 -0.32
CA LYS A 263 -11.47 -15.03 -0.71
C LYS A 263 -10.18 -15.14 -1.54
N ILE A 264 -9.31 -16.11 -1.25
CA ILE A 264 -8.11 -16.35 -2.05
C ILE A 264 -8.48 -16.78 -3.48
N HIS A 265 -9.51 -17.59 -3.65
CA HIS A 265 -10.01 -17.97 -4.98
C HIS A 265 -10.63 -16.78 -5.72
N GLU A 266 -11.38 -15.90 -5.05
CA GLU A 266 -11.84 -14.64 -5.65
C GLU A 266 -10.66 -13.77 -6.11
N ASP A 267 -9.62 -13.64 -5.29
CA ASP A 267 -8.42 -12.85 -5.64
C ASP A 267 -7.70 -13.44 -6.86
N ARG A 268 -7.65 -14.77 -6.97
CA ARG A 268 -7.17 -15.48 -8.16
C ARG A 268 -7.99 -15.11 -9.39
N GLU A 269 -9.32 -15.18 -9.33
CA GLU A 269 -10.17 -14.84 -10.47
C GLU A 269 -10.00 -13.38 -10.92
N VAL A 270 -9.86 -12.46 -9.96
CA VAL A 270 -9.56 -11.05 -10.23
C VAL A 270 -8.23 -10.92 -10.96
N ALA A 271 -7.16 -11.57 -10.46
CA ALA A 271 -5.85 -11.55 -11.11
C ALA A 271 -5.88 -12.16 -12.52
N GLU A 272 -6.56 -13.30 -12.71
CA GLU A 272 -6.68 -13.96 -14.01
C GLU A 272 -7.31 -13.04 -15.06
N LYS A 273 -8.45 -12.42 -14.72
CA LYS A 273 -9.17 -11.50 -15.61
C LYS A 273 -8.37 -10.22 -15.87
N ALA A 274 -7.79 -9.62 -14.82
CA ALA A 274 -7.01 -8.40 -14.96
C ALA A 274 -5.81 -8.59 -15.88
N LEU A 275 -5.08 -9.70 -15.76
CA LEU A 275 -3.88 -9.96 -16.57
C LEU A 275 -4.16 -10.21 -18.06
N ASP A 276 -5.43 -10.38 -18.47
CA ASP A 276 -5.82 -10.42 -19.88
C ASP A 276 -6.09 -9.02 -20.47
N LEU A 277 -6.21 -7.98 -19.63
CA LEU A 277 -6.40 -6.62 -20.10
C LEU A 277 -5.10 -6.10 -20.74
N PRO A 278 -5.17 -5.33 -21.85
CA PRO A 278 -3.97 -4.87 -22.56
C PRO A 278 -2.93 -4.17 -21.69
N SER A 279 -3.37 -3.35 -20.73
CA SER A 279 -2.51 -2.60 -19.79
C SER A 279 -1.68 -3.48 -18.84
N TYR A 280 -2.03 -4.75 -18.69
CA TYR A 280 -1.31 -5.70 -17.87
C TYR A 280 -0.68 -6.83 -18.69
N ALA A 281 -1.33 -7.21 -19.79
CA ALA A 281 -0.86 -8.23 -20.73
C ALA A 281 0.46 -7.84 -21.41
N GLU A 282 0.71 -6.54 -21.62
CA GLU A 282 1.96 -6.05 -22.21
C GLU A 282 3.21 -6.48 -21.42
N PHE A 283 3.08 -6.74 -20.12
CA PHE A 283 4.19 -7.13 -19.25
C PHE A 283 4.55 -8.62 -19.33
N LYS A 284 3.75 -9.45 -19.99
CA LYS A 284 3.98 -10.90 -20.09
C LYS A 284 5.34 -11.23 -20.73
N ASP A 285 5.73 -10.44 -21.73
CA ASP A 285 6.95 -10.67 -22.51
C ASP A 285 8.16 -9.86 -21.97
N ASP A 286 8.06 -9.30 -20.75
CA ASP A 286 9.15 -8.54 -20.14
C ASP A 286 10.45 -9.39 -20.13
N PRO A 287 11.59 -8.86 -20.62
CA PRO A 287 12.87 -9.58 -20.65
C PRO A 287 13.32 -10.13 -19.29
N TYR A 288 12.90 -9.50 -18.18
CA TYR A 288 13.16 -9.99 -16.84
C TYR A 288 12.56 -11.39 -16.64
N LEU A 289 11.37 -11.66 -17.16
CA LEU A 289 10.68 -12.94 -17.01
C LEU A 289 11.18 -14.00 -17.98
N THR A 290 11.62 -13.60 -19.17
CA THR A 290 11.88 -14.52 -20.29
C THR A 290 13.36 -14.86 -20.49
N LYS A 291 14.30 -14.02 -20.03
CA LYS A 291 15.75 -14.25 -20.14
C LYS A 291 16.32 -14.78 -18.82
N LEU A 292 15.85 -15.95 -18.42
CA LEU A 292 16.25 -16.65 -17.20
C LEU A 292 17.55 -17.42 -17.36
#